data_AF-A0A1U7YDW5-F1
#
_entry.id   AF-A0A1U7YDW5-F1
#
_cell.length_a   1.000
_cell.length_b   1.000
_cell.length_c   1.000
_cell.angle_alpha   90.00
_cell.angle_beta   90.00
_cell.angle_gamma   90.00
#
_symmetry.space_group_name_H-M   'P 1'
#
loop_
_entity.id
_entity.type
_entity.pdbx_description
1 polymer ?
#
loop_
_entity_poly.entity_id
_entity_poly.type
_entity_poly.pdbx_seq_one_letter_code
_entity_poly.pdbx_strand_id
1 'polypeptide(L)'
;SGLETAICIQIKSSLNSCICFICFWAQISGLTISLADIGYLCISSIISVSVHELGHALAAASEGIQMEYIAVFLASLFPGALVAFNHELLLALSKVSALRIYCAGVWHNAALCAVCAWALFVEPLILSPFYIHDEGPMVLDVSPTSPLSGYLSPGDVIISLDGIRINNLQEWSQMIAILTEHYENSQNHSLPGNSMKTSVGKGYCVPYSLIEESKHISLKGNETSCPDELSPFITIQCLDQAMPDDDNLEVNHQRDGGELHCLYATDILNLEKCGDGWGRIRNNRSSCLCSKDKACFVPLLSTGVAWVEIAYSNPPLQCSQLGTMRVVDDDNSRENPCVKTFVFVGDVNSMKPSVLLTSYQPRWSAKFGAHLPYVLEKFLMFTFNVSLALALLNSLPMYFLDGEAISEVIIHYLRFLSSRRRRTILQYFLLGGTVASILIIFVQVFLVLL
;
A
#
# COMPACT_ATOMS: atom_id res chain seq x y z
N SER A 1 38.23 37.51 -10.50
CA SER A 1 38.76 37.44 -9.13
C SER A 1 37.71 37.85 -8.09
N GLY A 2 36.53 37.23 -8.13
CA GLY A 2 35.44 37.55 -7.19
C GLY A 2 34.30 36.53 -7.17
N LEU A 3 34.53 35.32 -7.69
CA LEU A 3 33.53 34.25 -7.75
C LEU A 3 33.84 33.10 -6.76
N GLU A 4 34.88 33.24 -5.94
CA GLU A 4 35.39 32.17 -5.05
C GLU A 4 34.95 32.31 -3.58
N THR A 5 34.20 33.36 -3.21
CA THR A 5 33.83 33.63 -1.80
C THR A 5 32.33 33.60 -1.52
N ALA A 6 31.49 33.15 -2.46
CA ALA A 6 30.13 32.75 -2.12
C ALA A 6 30.19 31.28 -1.67
N ILE A 7 29.82 30.99 -0.41
CA ILE A 7 29.55 29.62 0.00
C ILE A 7 28.37 29.15 -0.88
N CYS A 8 28.67 28.37 -1.92
CA CYS A 8 27.67 27.68 -2.72
C CYS A 8 27.11 26.53 -1.87
N ILE A 9 26.17 26.87 -0.99
CA ILE A 9 25.29 25.89 -0.36
C ILE A 9 24.42 25.29 -1.48
N GLN A 10 24.36 23.96 -1.56
CA GLN A 10 23.34 23.18 -2.28
C GLN A 10 23.44 22.82 -3.79
N ILE A 11 24.59 22.93 -4.47
CA ILE A 11 24.68 22.53 -5.91
C ILE A 11 24.34 21.03 -6.19
N LYS A 12 24.22 20.16 -5.18
CA LYS A 12 23.97 18.71 -5.37
C LYS A 12 22.85 18.08 -4.52
N SER A 13 22.14 18.87 -3.71
CA SER A 13 21.12 18.36 -2.77
C SER A 13 19.89 17.80 -3.49
N SER A 14 19.36 18.51 -4.48
CA SER A 14 18.12 18.13 -5.17
C SER A 14 18.22 16.78 -5.93
N LEU A 15 19.32 16.50 -6.63
CA LEU A 15 19.48 15.25 -7.39
C LEU A 15 19.63 14.02 -6.47
N ASN A 16 20.42 14.15 -5.39
CA ASN A 16 20.65 13.06 -4.43
C ASN A 16 19.43 12.84 -3.52
N SER A 17 18.73 13.91 -3.09
CA SER A 17 17.45 13.80 -2.38
C SER A 17 16.41 13.07 -3.21
N CYS A 18 16.36 13.31 -4.52
CA CYS A 18 15.36 12.70 -5.39
C CYS A 18 15.67 11.24 -5.72
N ILE A 19 16.93 10.88 -5.99
CA ILE A 19 17.30 9.48 -6.18
C ILE A 19 17.06 8.69 -4.88
N CYS A 20 17.44 9.26 -3.73
CA CYS A 20 17.22 8.63 -2.44
C CYS A 20 15.72 8.56 -2.11
N PHE A 21 14.91 9.55 -2.48
CA PHE A 21 13.45 9.54 -2.32
C PHE A 21 12.78 8.53 -3.25
N ILE A 22 13.15 8.48 -4.53
CA ILE A 22 12.63 7.51 -5.49
C ILE A 22 12.99 6.10 -5.03
N CYS A 23 14.22 5.85 -4.56
CA CYS A 23 14.62 4.55 -4.01
C CYS A 23 13.91 4.24 -2.69
N PHE A 24 13.83 5.19 -1.75
CA PHE A 24 13.14 5.01 -0.46
C PHE A 24 11.63 4.78 -0.66
N TRP A 25 11.00 5.49 -1.57
CA TRP A 25 9.58 5.37 -1.89
C TRP A 25 9.27 4.13 -2.72
N ALA A 26 10.12 3.77 -3.69
CA ALA A 26 10.02 2.51 -4.43
C ALA A 26 10.15 1.30 -3.50
N GLN A 27 11.02 1.38 -2.50
CA GLN A 27 11.26 0.30 -1.54
C GLN A 27 10.19 0.22 -0.44
N ILE A 28 9.58 1.35 -0.05
CA ILE A 28 8.44 1.37 0.90
C ILE A 28 7.14 0.96 0.22
N SER A 29 6.92 1.40 -1.02
CA SER A 29 5.60 1.27 -1.68
C SER A 29 5.49 0.03 -2.54
N GLY A 30 6.61 -0.56 -3.01
CA GLY A 30 6.59 -1.72 -3.93
C GLY A 30 5.78 -1.49 -5.21
N LEU A 31 5.51 -0.22 -5.55
CA LEU A 31 4.54 0.21 -6.56
C LEU A 31 5.21 1.03 -7.65
N THR A 32 4.72 0.87 -8.87
CA THR A 32 5.04 1.73 -10.01
C THR A 32 4.53 3.16 -9.74
N ILE A 33 5.40 4.15 -9.89
CA ILE A 33 5.05 5.57 -9.67
C ILE A 33 4.09 6.00 -10.79
N SER A 34 2.87 6.41 -10.44
CA SER A 34 1.92 6.94 -11.43
C SER A 34 2.29 8.36 -11.87
N LEU A 35 1.78 8.82 -13.01
CA LEU A 35 1.98 10.20 -13.46
C LEU A 35 1.45 11.23 -12.43
N ALA A 36 0.37 10.89 -11.73
CA ALA A 36 -0.17 11.71 -10.66
C ALA A 36 0.79 11.79 -9.47
N ASP A 37 1.42 10.67 -9.08
CA ASP A 37 2.43 10.64 -8.00
C ASP A 37 3.64 11.51 -8.35
N ILE A 38 4.08 11.55 -9.62
CA ILE A 38 5.13 12.49 -10.08
C ILE A 38 4.68 13.95 -9.88
N GLY A 39 3.42 14.26 -10.18
CA GLY A 39 2.84 15.58 -9.94
C GLY A 39 2.87 15.99 -8.46
N TYR A 40 2.42 15.10 -7.56
CA TYR A 40 2.50 15.34 -6.11
C TYR A 40 3.93 15.53 -5.65
N LEU A 41 4.86 14.72 -6.15
CA LEU A 41 6.27 14.81 -5.83
C LEU A 41 6.86 16.16 -6.24
N CYS A 42 6.59 16.63 -7.47
CA CYS A 42 7.07 17.92 -7.95
C CYS A 42 6.56 19.09 -7.09
N ILE A 43 5.26 19.13 -6.80
CA ILE A 43 4.66 20.20 -5.98
C ILE A 43 5.22 20.16 -4.55
N SER A 44 5.31 18.97 -3.96
CA SER A 44 5.86 18.76 -2.61
C SER A 44 7.32 19.18 -2.52
N SER A 45 8.12 18.94 -3.56
CA SER A 45 9.51 19.39 -3.67
C SER A 45 9.61 20.92 -3.74
N ILE A 46 8.77 21.58 -4.53
CA ILE A 46 8.73 23.06 -4.59
C ILE A 46 8.47 23.63 -3.20
N ILE A 47 7.45 23.10 -2.51
CA ILE A 47 7.07 23.57 -1.17
C ILE A 47 8.20 23.33 -0.18
N SER A 48 8.73 22.11 -0.12
CA SER A 48 9.76 21.73 0.85
C SER A 48 11.05 22.51 0.65
N VAL A 49 11.53 22.68 -0.58
CA VAL A 49 12.72 23.49 -0.89
C VAL A 49 12.48 24.96 -0.56
N SER A 50 11.30 25.50 -0.88
CA SER A 50 10.97 26.89 -0.55
C SER A 50 10.98 27.13 0.96
N VAL A 51 10.43 26.20 1.75
CA VAL A 51 10.41 26.28 3.22
C VAL A 51 11.82 26.14 3.81
N HIS A 52 12.65 25.27 3.24
CA HIS A 52 14.06 25.11 3.63
C HIS A 52 14.84 26.42 3.47
N GLU A 53 14.82 26.98 2.26
CA GLU A 53 15.55 28.21 1.92
C GLU A 53 15.00 29.44 2.64
N LEU A 54 13.67 29.52 2.80
CA LEU A 54 13.04 30.54 3.64
C LEU A 54 13.53 30.45 5.09
N GLY A 55 13.79 29.24 5.59
CA GLY A 55 14.35 29.04 6.92
C GLY A 55 15.71 29.71 7.10
N HIS A 56 16.63 29.48 6.16
CA HIS A 56 17.93 30.17 6.16
C HIS A 56 17.79 31.68 6.05
N ALA A 57 16.93 32.16 5.15
CA ALA A 57 16.67 33.58 4.95
C ALA A 57 16.14 34.26 6.23
N LEU A 58 15.16 33.65 6.90
CA LEU A 58 14.58 34.18 8.14
C LEU A 58 15.60 34.20 9.28
N ALA A 59 16.42 33.15 9.41
CA ALA A 59 17.46 33.10 10.42
C ALA A 59 18.55 34.16 10.18
N ALA A 60 19.01 34.32 8.94
CA ALA A 60 19.99 35.34 8.58
C ALA A 60 19.45 36.77 8.80
N ALA A 61 18.19 37.01 8.44
CA ALA A 61 17.52 38.28 8.68
C ALA A 61 17.41 38.60 10.18
N SER A 62 17.20 37.59 11.04
CA SER A 62 17.17 37.76 12.50
C SER A 62 18.53 38.16 13.09
N GLU A 63 19.63 37.86 12.39
CA GLU A 63 21.00 38.26 12.75
C GLU A 63 21.45 39.52 11.98
N GLY A 64 20.54 40.19 11.26
CA GLY A 64 20.81 41.42 10.52
C GLY A 64 21.61 41.23 9.23
N ILE A 65 21.73 40.00 8.73
CA ILE A 65 22.42 39.71 7.46
C ILE A 65 21.43 39.83 6.30
N GLN A 66 21.80 40.62 5.31
CA GLN A 66 21.02 40.77 4.08
C GLN A 66 21.34 39.65 3.09
N MET A 67 20.31 39.16 2.40
CA MET A 67 20.46 38.23 1.28
C MET A 67 21.08 38.95 0.08
N GLU A 68 22.02 38.30 -0.59
CA GLU A 68 22.67 38.85 -1.79
C GLU A 68 21.88 38.46 -3.05
N TYR A 69 21.55 37.18 -3.19
CA TYR A 69 20.70 36.68 -4.26
C TYR A 69 20.03 35.36 -3.89
N ILE A 70 18.97 35.02 -4.63
CA ILE A 70 18.34 33.70 -4.64
C ILE A 70 18.61 33.10 -6.01
N ALA A 71 19.12 31.89 -6.08
CA ALA A 71 19.22 31.15 -7.33
C ALA A 71 18.23 29.99 -7.30
N VAL A 72 17.36 29.94 -8.31
CA VAL A 72 16.44 28.82 -8.56
C VAL A 72 16.98 28.06 -9.77
N PHE A 73 17.06 26.74 -9.67
CA PHE A 73 17.56 25.88 -10.72
C PHE A 73 16.67 24.63 -10.86
N LEU A 74 16.76 23.98 -12.01
CA LEU A 74 16.08 22.72 -12.26
C LEU A 74 17.13 21.63 -12.49
N ALA A 75 17.21 20.65 -11.60
CA ALA A 75 18.11 19.52 -11.71
C ALA A 75 17.30 18.29 -12.16
N SER A 76 17.45 17.91 -13.44
CA SER A 76 16.57 16.92 -14.09
C SER A 76 15.10 17.38 -14.04
N LEU A 77 14.22 16.66 -13.34
CA LEU A 77 12.80 17.00 -13.16
C LEU A 77 12.50 17.78 -11.86
N PHE A 78 13.51 18.05 -11.04
CA PHE A 78 13.30 18.53 -9.68
C PHE A 78 13.79 19.97 -9.49
N PRO A 79 12.93 20.87 -8.97
CA PRO A 79 13.33 22.23 -8.68
C PRO A 79 14.23 22.25 -7.45
N GLY A 80 15.28 23.06 -7.52
CA GLY A 80 16.18 23.41 -6.43
C GLY A 80 16.23 24.92 -6.28
N ALA A 81 16.53 25.38 -5.07
CA ALA A 81 16.78 26.78 -4.80
C ALA A 81 17.93 26.90 -3.80
N LEU A 82 18.61 28.04 -3.81
CA LEU A 82 19.59 28.38 -2.79
C LEU A 82 19.52 29.88 -2.49
N VAL A 83 19.76 30.23 -1.24
CA VAL A 83 19.93 31.60 -0.78
C VAL A 83 21.41 31.87 -0.53
N ALA A 84 21.93 32.93 -1.15
CA ALA A 84 23.30 33.38 -0.96
C ALA A 84 23.36 34.59 0.00
N PHE A 85 24.36 34.56 0.87
CA PHE A 85 24.63 35.59 1.86
C PHE A 85 26.07 36.08 1.77
N ASN A 86 26.32 37.30 2.27
CA ASN A 86 27.67 37.85 2.34
C ASN A 86 28.57 37.05 3.29
N HIS A 87 29.62 36.45 2.75
CA HIS A 87 30.53 35.57 3.49
C HIS A 87 31.31 36.27 4.61
N GLU A 88 31.73 37.51 4.40
CA GLU A 88 32.47 38.29 5.40
C GLU A 88 31.59 38.59 6.63
N LEU A 89 30.32 38.90 6.40
CA LEU A 89 29.35 39.11 7.48
C LEU A 89 29.05 37.81 8.25
N LEU A 90 28.94 36.68 7.55
CA LEU A 90 28.76 35.36 8.16
C LEU A 90 29.96 34.94 9.02
N LEU A 91 31.19 35.18 8.56
CA LEU A 91 32.41 34.89 9.32
C LEU A 91 32.56 35.78 10.55
N ALA A 92 32.01 36.99 10.52
CA ALA A 92 32.03 37.92 11.65
C ALA A 92 31.04 37.55 12.77
N LEU A 93 30.08 36.66 12.50
CA LEU A 93 29.07 36.25 13.48
C LEU A 93 29.64 35.41 14.63
N SER A 94 28.88 35.39 15.73
CA SER A 94 29.10 34.39 16.77
C SER A 94 28.87 32.98 16.22
N LYS A 95 29.62 32.00 16.72
CA LYS A 95 29.46 30.59 16.32
C LYS A 95 28.05 30.05 16.57
N VAL A 96 27.35 30.58 17.57
CA VAL A 96 25.97 30.18 17.87
C VAL A 96 25.02 30.77 16.82
N SER A 97 25.19 32.04 16.45
CA SER A 97 24.43 32.70 15.38
C SER A 97 24.64 32.00 14.04
N ALA A 98 25.88 31.70 13.67
CA ALA A 98 26.19 30.97 12.45
C ALA A 98 25.55 29.57 12.44
N LEU A 99 25.64 28.83 13.56
CA LEU A 99 24.99 27.52 13.68
C LEU A 99 23.47 27.62 13.54
N ARG A 100 22.83 28.66 14.11
CA ARG A 100 21.39 28.88 13.94
C ARG A 100 21.02 29.07 12.48
N ILE A 101 21.78 29.86 11.72
CA ILE A 101 21.54 30.07 10.30
C ILE A 101 21.70 28.76 9.52
N TYR A 102 22.80 28.02 9.74
CA TYR A 102 23.04 26.77 9.01
C TYR A 102 22.05 25.65 9.37
N CYS A 103 21.57 25.58 10.62
CA CYS A 103 20.55 24.62 11.01
C CYS A 103 19.12 25.05 10.61
N ALA A 104 18.91 26.27 10.15
CA ALA A 104 17.57 26.82 9.97
C ALA A 104 16.76 26.10 8.91
N GLY A 105 17.33 25.76 7.75
CA GLY A 105 16.62 25.01 6.71
C GLY A 105 16.17 23.63 7.19
N VAL A 106 17.09 22.87 7.81
CA VAL A 106 16.78 21.57 8.43
C VAL A 106 15.67 21.69 9.47
N TRP A 107 15.70 22.71 10.33
CA TRP A 107 14.67 22.93 11.35
C TRP A 107 13.30 23.25 10.74
N HIS A 108 13.24 24.10 9.71
CA HIS A 108 11.98 24.46 9.07
C HIS A 108 11.34 23.29 8.33
N ASN A 109 12.14 22.44 7.69
CA ASN A 109 11.62 21.20 7.11
C ASN A 109 11.14 20.21 8.18
N ALA A 110 11.85 20.08 9.31
CA ALA A 110 11.39 19.27 10.43
C ALA A 110 10.06 19.80 11.01
N ALA A 111 9.90 21.13 11.09
CA ALA A 111 8.64 21.76 11.49
C ALA A 111 7.53 21.49 10.48
N LEU A 112 7.81 21.56 9.18
CA LEU A 112 6.85 21.21 8.13
C LEU A 112 6.42 19.75 8.22
N CYS A 113 7.36 18.82 8.48
CA CYS A 113 7.02 17.42 8.76
C CYS A 113 6.07 17.30 9.96
N ALA A 114 6.32 18.03 11.05
CA ALA A 114 5.44 18.01 12.22
C ALA A 114 4.04 18.56 11.89
N VAL A 115 3.95 19.61 11.08
CA VAL A 115 2.66 20.17 10.61
C VAL A 115 1.92 19.15 9.73
N CYS A 116 2.59 18.50 8.79
CA CYS A 116 1.97 17.46 7.94
C CYS A 116 1.50 16.26 8.77
N ALA A 117 2.33 15.78 9.69
CA ALA A 117 1.97 14.66 10.57
C ALA A 117 0.78 15.02 11.48
N TRP A 118 0.78 16.23 12.03
CA TRP A 118 -0.35 16.73 12.82
C TRP A 118 -1.62 16.84 11.97
N ALA A 119 -1.52 17.40 10.75
CA ALA A 119 -2.63 17.54 9.82
C ALA A 119 -3.25 16.18 9.46
N LEU A 120 -2.43 15.17 9.16
CA LEU A 120 -2.88 13.79 8.91
C LEU A 120 -3.56 13.20 10.14
N PHE A 121 -3.02 13.43 11.34
CA PHE A 121 -3.61 12.93 12.59
C PHE A 121 -4.99 13.56 12.89
N VAL A 122 -5.16 14.85 12.64
CA VAL A 122 -6.44 15.55 12.87
C VAL A 122 -7.41 15.46 11.69
N GLU A 123 -6.97 14.92 10.55
CA GLU A 123 -7.74 14.85 9.31
C GLU A 123 -9.14 14.21 9.49
N PRO A 124 -9.30 13.06 10.16
CA PRO A 124 -10.62 12.46 10.38
C PRO A 124 -11.57 13.39 11.13
N LEU A 125 -11.05 14.21 12.06
CA LEU A 125 -11.84 15.17 12.83
C LEU A 125 -12.26 16.36 11.95
N ILE A 126 -11.33 16.92 11.17
CA ILE A 126 -11.59 18.05 10.26
C ILE A 126 -12.62 17.65 9.19
N LEU A 127 -12.50 16.44 8.66
CA LEU A 127 -13.36 15.93 7.59
C LEU A 127 -14.68 15.33 8.10
N SER A 128 -14.81 15.01 9.39
CA SER A 128 -16.01 14.40 9.98
C SER A 128 -17.36 15.07 9.66
N PRO A 129 -17.48 16.42 9.50
CA PRO A 129 -18.77 17.03 9.16
C PRO A 129 -19.25 16.67 7.75
N PHE A 130 -18.31 16.32 6.87
CA PHE A 130 -18.55 16.08 5.44
C PHE A 130 -18.43 14.60 5.06
N TYR A 131 -17.65 13.84 5.83
CA TYR A 131 -17.30 12.46 5.51
C TYR A 131 -17.55 11.52 6.71
N ILE A 132 -17.81 10.26 6.39
CA ILE A 132 -17.80 9.12 7.31
C ILE A 132 -16.43 8.44 7.13
N HIS A 133 -15.77 8.12 8.24
CA HIS A 133 -14.45 7.50 8.26
C HIS A 133 -14.55 6.10 8.90
N ASP A 134 -13.76 5.13 8.41
CA ASP A 134 -13.65 3.76 8.93
C ASP A 134 -14.94 2.90 8.92
N GLU A 135 -15.86 3.14 7.98
CA GLU A 135 -17.07 2.31 7.77
C GLU A 135 -17.01 1.51 6.46
N GLY A 136 -15.83 1.01 6.11
CA GLY A 136 -15.56 0.27 4.88
C GLY A 136 -14.86 1.14 3.82
N PRO A 137 -13.86 0.59 3.10
CA PRO A 137 -13.20 1.29 2.00
C PRO A 137 -14.18 1.59 0.85
N MET A 138 -14.25 2.85 0.44
CA MET A 138 -15.02 3.27 -0.74
C MET A 138 -14.17 3.22 -2.01
N VAL A 139 -14.76 2.72 -3.09
CA VAL A 139 -14.19 2.66 -4.42
C VAL A 139 -14.18 4.04 -5.06
N LEU A 140 -12.99 4.54 -5.39
CA LEU A 140 -12.78 5.77 -6.17
C LEU A 140 -12.67 5.47 -7.66
N ASP A 141 -11.98 4.39 -8.01
CA ASP A 141 -11.75 4.00 -9.41
C ASP A 141 -11.44 2.49 -9.50
N VAL A 142 -11.69 1.89 -10.66
CA VAL A 142 -11.43 0.47 -10.94
C VAL A 142 -10.76 0.34 -12.31
N SER A 143 -9.65 -0.38 -12.36
CA SER A 143 -8.94 -0.65 -13.61
C SER A 143 -9.85 -1.43 -14.58
N PRO A 144 -10.07 -0.95 -15.81
CA PRO A 144 -11.03 -1.57 -16.75
C PRO A 144 -10.61 -2.96 -17.19
N THR A 145 -9.31 -3.29 -17.16
CA THR A 145 -8.78 -4.60 -17.53
C THR A 145 -8.75 -5.59 -16.36
N SER A 146 -9.12 -5.17 -15.15
CA SER A 146 -9.11 -6.04 -13.98
C SER A 146 -10.38 -6.91 -13.90
N PRO A 147 -10.33 -8.10 -13.28
CA PRO A 147 -11.53 -8.91 -13.00
C PRO A 147 -12.58 -8.22 -12.11
N LEU A 148 -12.26 -7.06 -11.53
CA LEU A 148 -13.12 -6.29 -10.63
C LEU A 148 -14.02 -5.31 -11.39
N SER A 149 -13.69 -4.94 -12.64
CA SER A 149 -14.37 -3.89 -13.41
C SER A 149 -15.82 -4.23 -13.78
N GLY A 150 -16.17 -5.52 -13.85
CA GLY A 150 -17.52 -5.98 -14.12
C GLY A 150 -18.47 -5.92 -12.91
N TYR A 151 -17.92 -5.72 -11.70
CA TYR A 151 -18.67 -5.83 -10.45
C TYR A 151 -18.66 -4.56 -9.61
N LEU A 152 -17.50 -3.89 -9.51
CA LEU A 152 -17.33 -2.69 -8.68
C LEU A 152 -17.44 -1.41 -9.51
N SER A 153 -18.12 -0.42 -8.98
CA SER A 153 -18.26 0.92 -9.55
C SER A 153 -17.79 1.99 -8.57
N PRO A 154 -17.33 3.16 -9.06
CA PRO A 154 -17.01 4.30 -8.20
C PRO A 154 -18.19 4.68 -7.29
N GLY A 155 -17.93 4.75 -5.98
CA GLY A 155 -18.90 5.02 -4.93
C GLY A 155 -19.37 3.77 -4.16
N ASP A 156 -19.08 2.57 -4.65
CA ASP A 156 -19.35 1.33 -3.93
C ASP A 156 -18.46 1.22 -2.68
N VAL A 157 -18.95 0.55 -1.64
CA VAL A 157 -18.22 0.35 -0.37
C VAL A 157 -17.95 -1.13 -0.18
N ILE A 158 -16.68 -1.49 -0.02
CA ILE A 158 -16.25 -2.85 0.28
C ILE A 158 -16.59 -3.17 1.74
N ILE A 159 -17.25 -4.31 1.96
CA ILE A 159 -17.73 -4.75 3.27
C ILE A 159 -16.89 -5.90 3.81
N SER A 160 -16.62 -6.92 2.99
CA SER A 160 -15.89 -8.10 3.45
C SER A 160 -15.16 -8.84 2.33
N LEU A 161 -14.13 -9.59 2.74
CA LEU A 161 -13.38 -10.56 1.93
C LEU A 161 -13.53 -11.94 2.57
N ASP A 162 -14.05 -12.92 1.83
CA ASP A 162 -14.37 -14.27 2.31
C ASP A 162 -15.20 -14.27 3.62
N GLY A 163 -16.13 -13.32 3.73
CA GLY A 163 -16.96 -13.12 4.93
C GLY A 163 -16.26 -12.41 6.09
N ILE A 164 -14.96 -12.11 6.01
CA ILE A 164 -14.23 -11.32 7.00
C ILE A 164 -14.44 -9.84 6.71
N ARG A 165 -15.05 -9.13 7.67
CA ARG A 165 -15.36 -7.70 7.54
C ARG A 165 -14.09 -6.86 7.38
N ILE A 166 -14.13 -5.89 6.47
CA ILE A 166 -13.07 -4.92 6.19
C ILE A 166 -13.61 -3.51 6.48
N ASN A 167 -13.03 -2.84 7.47
CA ASN A 167 -13.50 -1.51 7.89
C ASN A 167 -12.65 -0.37 7.31
N ASN A 168 -11.39 -0.63 6.97
CA ASN A 168 -10.44 0.39 6.52
C ASN A 168 -9.43 -0.16 5.50
N LEU A 169 -8.65 0.75 4.90
CA LEU A 169 -7.64 0.42 3.89
C LEU A 169 -6.49 -0.46 4.41
N GLN A 170 -6.20 -0.38 5.71
CA GLN A 170 -5.15 -1.19 6.33
C GLN A 170 -5.58 -2.65 6.42
N GLU A 171 -6.80 -2.92 6.88
CA GLU A 171 -7.41 -4.25 6.92
C GLU A 171 -7.52 -4.85 5.50
N TRP A 172 -7.90 -4.04 4.51
CA TRP A 172 -7.89 -4.46 3.10
C TRP A 172 -6.50 -4.95 2.66
N SER A 173 -5.47 -4.14 2.91
CA SER A 173 -4.09 -4.48 2.52
C SER A 173 -3.55 -5.70 3.27
N GLN A 174 -3.87 -5.82 4.57
CA GLN A 174 -3.46 -6.96 5.38
C GLN A 174 -4.14 -8.25 4.92
N MET A 175 -5.43 -8.18 4.59
CA MET A 175 -6.18 -9.34 4.12
C MET A 175 -5.65 -9.86 2.79
N ILE A 176 -5.35 -8.96 1.84
CA ILE A 176 -4.71 -9.35 0.57
C ILE A 176 -3.36 -10.05 0.83
N ALA A 177 -2.54 -9.52 1.74
CA ALA A 177 -1.25 -10.14 2.07
C ALA A 177 -1.41 -11.55 2.69
N ILE A 178 -2.37 -11.73 3.61
CA ILE A 178 -2.69 -13.04 4.20
C ILE A 178 -3.18 -14.02 3.13
N LEU A 179 -4.04 -13.56 2.22
CA LEU A 179 -4.52 -14.37 1.10
C LEU A 179 -3.36 -14.79 0.19
N THR A 180 -2.47 -13.86 -0.20
CA THR A 180 -1.28 -14.18 -1.00
C THR A 180 -0.44 -15.25 -0.33
N GLU A 181 -0.09 -15.09 0.94
CA GLU A 181 0.72 -16.07 1.68
C GLU A 181 0.04 -17.45 1.74
N HIS A 182 -1.28 -17.48 1.96
CA HIS A 182 -2.05 -18.73 2.00
C HIS A 182 -2.01 -19.46 0.65
N TYR A 183 -2.20 -18.75 -0.46
CA TYR A 183 -2.17 -19.33 -1.81
C TYR A 183 -0.76 -19.75 -2.25
N GLU A 184 0.29 -19.05 -1.83
CA GLU A 184 1.68 -19.45 -2.10
C GLU A 184 2.08 -20.69 -1.29
N ASN A 185 1.76 -20.74 0.00
CA ASN A 185 2.06 -21.88 0.87
C ASN A 185 1.30 -23.15 0.44
N SER A 186 0.06 -23.00 -0.04
CA SER A 186 -0.74 -24.11 -0.57
C SER A 186 -0.10 -24.75 -1.82
N GLN A 187 0.68 -23.99 -2.60
CA GLN A 187 1.38 -24.49 -3.79
C GLN A 187 2.71 -25.20 -3.45
N ASN A 188 3.39 -24.79 -2.38
CA ASN A 188 4.65 -25.40 -1.95
C ASN A 188 4.46 -26.80 -1.30
N HIS A 189 3.24 -27.11 -0.83
CA HIS A 189 2.91 -28.43 -0.26
C HIS A 189 2.42 -29.46 -1.28
N SER A 190 2.27 -29.09 -2.55
CA SER A 190 1.95 -30.01 -3.64
C SER A 190 3.20 -30.46 -4.42
N LEU A 191 4.05 -31.28 -3.80
CA LEU A 191 5.10 -32.08 -4.46
C LEU A 191 5.02 -33.55 -3.97
N PRO A 192 5.51 -34.52 -4.78
CA PRO A 192 4.80 -35.76 -5.05
C PRO A 192 5.16 -36.88 -4.08
N GLY A 193 4.13 -37.61 -3.63
CA GLY A 193 4.30 -38.91 -2.98
C GLY A 193 3.91 -38.91 -1.51
N ASN A 194 2.84 -39.66 -1.23
CA ASN A 194 2.55 -40.32 0.05
C ASN A 194 2.79 -39.50 1.33
N SER A 195 1.85 -38.63 1.69
CA SER A 195 1.26 -38.67 3.03
C SER A 195 -0.01 -37.82 3.11
N MET A 196 -1.00 -38.44 3.72
CA MET A 196 -2.36 -37.99 3.96
C MET A 196 -2.41 -36.69 4.79
N LYS A 197 -2.78 -35.58 4.15
CA LYS A 197 -3.54 -34.43 4.70
C LYS A 197 -4.03 -33.58 3.53
N THR A 198 -5.10 -34.02 2.89
CA THR A 198 -5.82 -33.22 1.89
C THR A 198 -6.55 -32.10 2.63
N SER A 199 -5.95 -30.92 2.73
CA SER A 199 -6.72 -29.72 3.05
C SER A 199 -7.73 -29.51 1.92
N VAL A 200 -9.01 -29.62 2.24
CA VAL A 200 -10.11 -29.45 1.29
C VAL A 200 -10.31 -27.95 1.12
N GLY A 201 -9.83 -27.39 0.02
CA GLY A 201 -9.96 -25.96 -0.29
C GLY A 201 -11.40 -25.43 -0.20
N LYS A 202 -11.59 -24.12 -0.37
CA LYS A 202 -12.90 -23.46 -0.30
C LYS A 202 -13.93 -24.13 -1.22
N GLY A 203 -14.97 -24.73 -0.66
CA GLY A 203 -16.02 -25.41 -1.40
C GLY A 203 -17.44 -24.95 -1.05
N TYR A 204 -18.40 -25.48 -1.80
CA TYR A 204 -19.82 -25.19 -1.68
C TYR A 204 -20.65 -26.48 -1.77
N CYS A 205 -21.72 -26.55 -0.97
CA CYS A 205 -22.68 -27.63 -0.99
C CYS A 205 -23.70 -27.42 -2.11
N VAL A 206 -23.46 -28.04 -3.27
CA VAL A 206 -24.30 -27.94 -4.46
C VAL A 206 -25.38 -29.03 -4.43
N PRO A 207 -26.68 -28.67 -4.50
CA PRO A 207 -27.79 -29.63 -4.59
C PRO A 207 -27.74 -30.45 -5.88
N TYR A 208 -28.15 -31.71 -5.81
CA TYR A 208 -28.17 -32.60 -6.98
C TYR A 208 -29.01 -32.06 -8.17
N SER A 209 -30.04 -31.24 -7.92
CA SER A 209 -30.81 -30.60 -8.98
C SER A 209 -29.97 -29.67 -9.86
N LEU A 210 -29.05 -28.91 -9.27
CA LEU A 210 -28.13 -28.04 -10.04
C LEU A 210 -27.03 -28.84 -10.74
N ILE A 211 -26.69 -30.02 -10.20
CA ILE A 211 -25.72 -30.93 -10.82
C ILE A 211 -26.32 -31.53 -12.10
N GLU A 212 -27.58 -31.97 -12.06
CA GLU A 212 -28.29 -32.52 -13.22
C GLU A 212 -28.48 -31.49 -14.36
N GLU A 213 -28.63 -30.20 -14.01
CA GLU A 213 -28.69 -29.10 -14.98
C GLU A 213 -27.30 -28.71 -15.53
N SER A 214 -26.23 -29.04 -14.82
CA SER A 214 -24.86 -28.70 -15.22
C SER A 214 -24.41 -29.52 -16.44
N LYS A 215 -23.71 -28.87 -17.38
CA LYS A 215 -23.16 -29.58 -18.55
C LYS A 215 -22.01 -30.48 -18.09
N HIS A 216 -22.24 -31.79 -18.12
CA HIS A 216 -21.19 -32.79 -17.94
C HIS A 216 -20.18 -32.70 -19.10
N ILE A 217 -18.97 -32.20 -18.82
CA ILE A 217 -17.85 -32.32 -19.75
C ILE A 217 -16.99 -33.49 -19.24
N SER A 218 -17.32 -34.69 -19.71
CA SER A 218 -16.47 -35.86 -19.46
C SER A 218 -15.18 -35.68 -20.27
N LEU A 219 -14.06 -35.53 -19.56
CA LEU A 219 -12.72 -35.30 -20.13
C LEU A 219 -12.35 -36.37 -21.16
N LYS A 220 -12.51 -36.04 -22.45
CA LYS A 220 -11.91 -36.78 -23.56
C LYS A 220 -10.82 -35.91 -24.16
N GLY A 221 -9.62 -36.00 -23.59
CA GLY A 221 -8.44 -35.22 -24.02
C GLY A 221 -8.18 -33.98 -23.14
N ASN A 222 -6.96 -33.46 -23.22
CA ASN A 222 -6.32 -32.46 -22.33
C ASN A 222 -6.99 -31.07 -22.19
N GLU A 223 -8.29 -30.92 -22.41
CA GLU A 223 -9.01 -29.65 -22.26
C GLU A 223 -9.66 -29.55 -20.87
N THR A 224 -9.07 -28.73 -19.99
CA THR A 224 -9.51 -28.50 -18.60
C THR A 224 -10.30 -27.19 -18.44
N SER A 225 -10.85 -26.63 -19.51
CA SER A 225 -11.48 -25.30 -19.52
C SER A 225 -12.96 -25.36 -19.84
N CYS A 226 -13.78 -24.77 -18.96
CA CYS A 226 -15.21 -24.55 -19.23
C CYS A 226 -15.41 -23.50 -20.33
N PRO A 227 -16.41 -23.66 -21.20
CA PRO A 227 -16.83 -22.61 -22.12
C PRO A 227 -17.50 -21.44 -21.38
N ASP A 228 -17.44 -20.23 -21.94
CA ASP A 228 -18.15 -19.02 -21.47
C ASP A 228 -17.74 -18.54 -20.05
N GLU A 229 -18.63 -17.82 -19.34
CA GLU A 229 -18.44 -17.31 -17.96
C GLU A 229 -18.49 -18.40 -16.86
N LEU A 230 -18.51 -19.68 -17.24
CA LEU A 230 -18.63 -20.81 -16.32
C LEU A 230 -17.29 -21.13 -15.65
N SER A 231 -17.34 -21.44 -14.36
CA SER A 231 -16.17 -21.87 -13.59
C SER A 231 -16.13 -23.39 -13.46
N PRO A 232 -14.95 -24.04 -13.60
CA PRO A 232 -14.82 -25.48 -13.40
C PRO A 232 -14.84 -25.81 -11.91
N PHE A 233 -15.66 -26.78 -11.53
CA PHE A 233 -15.73 -27.34 -10.18
C PHE A 233 -15.54 -28.85 -10.23
N ILE A 234 -14.95 -29.39 -9.17
CA ILE A 234 -14.80 -30.82 -8.96
C ILE A 234 -15.51 -31.24 -7.67
N THR A 235 -16.08 -32.44 -7.67
CA THR A 235 -16.63 -33.05 -6.46
C THR A 235 -15.51 -33.58 -5.57
N ILE A 236 -15.65 -33.40 -4.25
CA ILE A 236 -14.74 -34.00 -3.27
C ILE A 236 -15.55 -34.88 -2.33
N GLN A 237 -15.16 -36.13 -2.19
CA GLN A 237 -15.72 -37.04 -1.19
C GLN A 237 -15.01 -36.81 0.15
N CYS A 238 -15.78 -36.48 1.17
CA CYS A 238 -15.29 -36.44 2.54
C CYS A 238 -15.00 -37.85 3.03
N LEU A 239 -13.74 -38.14 3.37
CA LEU A 239 -13.44 -39.36 4.12
C LEU A 239 -13.89 -39.16 5.57
N ASP A 240 -14.89 -39.91 6.02
CA ASP A 240 -15.27 -39.97 7.42
C ASP A 240 -14.10 -40.56 8.23
N GLN A 241 -13.48 -39.78 9.12
CA GLN A 241 -12.48 -40.28 10.08
C GLN A 241 -13.09 -41.13 11.22
N ALA A 242 -14.19 -41.83 10.96
CA ALA A 242 -14.87 -42.66 11.95
C ALA A 242 -14.92 -44.12 11.48
N MET A 243 -13.76 -44.74 11.30
CA MET A 243 -13.63 -46.20 11.35
C MET A 243 -12.39 -46.55 12.17
N PRO A 244 -12.50 -47.44 13.18
CA PRO A 244 -11.33 -47.92 13.90
C PRO A 244 -10.50 -48.78 12.95
N ASP A 245 -9.18 -48.76 13.17
CA ASP A 245 -8.17 -49.54 12.46
C ASP A 245 -8.64 -50.99 12.22
N ASP A 246 -8.98 -51.32 10.98
CA ASP A 246 -8.92 -52.70 10.51
C ASP A 246 -7.95 -52.74 9.34
N ASP A 247 -6.75 -53.21 9.67
CA ASP A 247 -5.66 -53.47 8.76
C ASP A 247 -6.14 -54.43 7.65
N ASN A 248 -5.77 -54.11 6.41
CA ASN A 248 -5.89 -54.93 5.19
C ASN A 248 -7.16 -54.80 4.34
N LEU A 249 -7.48 -53.58 3.91
CA LEU A 249 -8.04 -53.40 2.58
C LEU A 249 -7.14 -52.46 1.77
N GLU A 250 -6.26 -53.05 0.96
CA GLU A 250 -5.59 -52.34 -0.14
C GLU A 250 -6.67 -51.88 -1.13
N VAL A 251 -7.28 -50.74 -0.85
CA VAL A 251 -8.09 -50.03 -1.83
C VAL A 251 -7.10 -49.32 -2.74
N ASN A 252 -6.80 -49.95 -3.88
CA ASN A 252 -6.22 -49.29 -5.03
C ASN A 252 -7.16 -48.14 -5.44
N HIS A 253 -6.96 -46.96 -4.85
CA HIS A 253 -7.50 -45.73 -5.40
C HIS A 253 -6.68 -45.37 -6.63
N GLN A 254 -7.02 -46.07 -7.72
CA GLN A 254 -6.78 -45.60 -9.07
C GLN A 254 -7.25 -44.14 -9.13
N ARG A 255 -6.43 -43.33 -9.80
CA ARG A 255 -6.58 -41.92 -10.06
C ARG A 255 -7.87 -41.66 -10.86
N ASP A 256 -9.04 -41.87 -10.26
CA ASP A 256 -10.33 -41.55 -10.83
C ASP A 256 -10.58 -40.08 -10.51
N GLY A 257 -10.23 -39.24 -11.49
CA GLY A 257 -10.44 -37.80 -11.39
C GLY A 257 -11.91 -37.52 -11.14
N GLY A 258 -12.20 -36.76 -10.09
CA GLY A 258 -13.56 -36.28 -9.83
C GLY A 258 -14.17 -35.67 -11.09
N GLU A 259 -15.45 -35.94 -11.32
CA GLU A 259 -16.17 -35.43 -12.48
C GLU A 259 -16.13 -33.90 -12.50
N LEU A 260 -15.79 -33.31 -13.64
CA LEU A 260 -15.68 -31.87 -13.83
C LEU A 260 -17.05 -31.30 -14.22
N HIS A 261 -17.52 -30.34 -13.43
CA HIS A 261 -18.78 -29.65 -13.65
C HIS A 261 -18.54 -28.15 -13.87
N CYS A 262 -19.16 -27.60 -14.91
CA CYS A 262 -19.10 -26.17 -15.21
C CYS A 262 -20.34 -25.50 -14.63
N LEU A 263 -20.15 -24.57 -13.69
CA LEU A 263 -21.23 -23.89 -12.98
C LEU A 263 -21.00 -22.38 -12.98
N TYR A 264 -22.08 -21.60 -12.93
CA TYR A 264 -21.99 -20.15 -12.75
C TYR A 264 -21.60 -19.82 -11.31
N ALA A 265 -20.62 -18.92 -11.15
CA ALA A 265 -20.22 -18.45 -9.82
C ALA A 265 -21.39 -17.81 -9.05
N THR A 266 -22.29 -17.09 -9.76
CA THR A 266 -23.47 -16.44 -9.19
C THR A 266 -24.44 -17.41 -8.52
N ASP A 267 -24.60 -18.60 -9.08
CA ASP A 267 -25.57 -19.59 -8.59
C ASP A 267 -25.05 -20.32 -7.35
N ILE A 268 -23.74 -20.26 -7.12
CA ILE A 268 -23.04 -20.97 -6.05
C ILE A 268 -22.78 -20.08 -4.83
N LEU A 269 -22.60 -18.77 -5.02
CA LEU A 269 -22.22 -17.82 -3.97
C LEU A 269 -23.13 -17.88 -2.72
N ASN A 270 -24.42 -18.09 -2.92
CA ASN A 270 -25.44 -18.14 -1.86
C ASN A 270 -25.62 -19.53 -1.22
N LEU A 271 -24.87 -20.54 -1.66
CA LEU A 271 -24.95 -21.89 -1.13
C LEU A 271 -24.17 -22.04 0.19
N GLU A 272 -24.54 -23.06 0.95
CA GLU A 272 -23.83 -23.47 2.16
C GLU A 272 -22.38 -23.82 1.84
N LYS A 273 -21.43 -23.33 2.64
CA LYS A 273 -20.01 -23.52 2.42
C LYS A 273 -19.56 -24.89 2.94
N CYS A 274 -18.61 -25.52 2.25
CA CYS A 274 -17.93 -26.73 2.70
C CYS A 274 -16.41 -26.61 2.46
N GLY A 275 -15.64 -27.53 3.03
CA GLY A 275 -14.17 -27.51 2.99
C GLY A 275 -13.55 -26.79 4.19
N ASP A 276 -12.25 -26.92 4.36
CA ASP A 276 -11.47 -26.30 5.44
C ASP A 276 -10.85 -24.95 5.05
N GLY A 277 -10.86 -24.61 3.76
CA GLY A 277 -10.26 -23.39 3.21
C GLY A 277 -10.98 -22.06 3.53
N TRP A 278 -12.12 -22.09 4.24
CA TRP A 278 -12.92 -20.88 4.55
C TRP A 278 -12.49 -20.12 5.81
N GLY A 279 -11.44 -20.54 6.52
CA GLY A 279 -10.87 -19.80 7.67
C GLY A 279 -11.81 -19.65 8.88
N ARG A 280 -11.60 -20.44 9.94
CA ARG A 280 -12.26 -20.36 11.28
C ARG A 280 -13.77 -20.02 11.31
N ILE A 281 -14.57 -20.53 10.37
CA ILE A 281 -16.00 -20.68 10.60
C ILE A 281 -16.22 -21.92 11.49
N ARG A 282 -16.21 -21.65 12.80
CA ARG A 282 -16.79 -22.38 13.94
C ARG A 282 -17.36 -23.80 13.69
N ASN A 283 -16.56 -24.83 13.96
CA ASN A 283 -16.81 -25.94 14.92
C ASN A 283 -16.00 -27.19 14.55
N ASN A 284 -15.67 -27.99 15.58
CA ASN A 284 -14.85 -29.20 15.60
C ASN A 284 -15.43 -30.41 14.80
N ARG A 285 -16.25 -30.17 13.78
CA ARG A 285 -16.74 -31.18 12.82
C ARG A 285 -15.95 -31.05 11.53
N SER A 286 -15.75 -32.15 10.81
CA SER A 286 -15.19 -32.12 9.45
C SER A 286 -16.01 -31.15 8.61
N SER A 287 -15.40 -30.03 8.22
CA SER A 287 -16.06 -28.88 7.58
C SER A 287 -16.45 -29.15 6.12
N CYS A 288 -16.25 -30.37 5.63
CA CYS A 288 -16.57 -30.77 4.26
C CYS A 288 -17.96 -31.45 4.13
N LEU A 289 -18.66 -31.71 5.25
CA LEU A 289 -19.95 -32.40 5.25
C LEU A 289 -21.11 -31.49 4.79
N CYS A 290 -21.74 -31.87 3.68
CA CYS A 290 -23.00 -31.29 3.20
C CYS A 290 -24.20 -32.14 3.64
N SER A 291 -25.41 -31.58 3.55
CA SER A 291 -26.67 -32.33 3.73
C SER A 291 -26.82 -33.47 2.71
N LYS A 292 -27.61 -34.51 3.01
CA LYS A 292 -27.71 -35.76 2.23
C LYS A 292 -28.12 -35.58 0.74
N ASP A 293 -28.71 -34.45 0.40
CA ASP A 293 -29.20 -34.04 -0.92
C ASP A 293 -28.24 -33.09 -1.67
N LYS A 294 -27.03 -32.89 -1.14
CA LYS A 294 -26.02 -31.97 -1.68
C LYS A 294 -24.64 -32.65 -1.68
N ALA A 295 -23.80 -32.25 -2.61
CA ALA A 295 -22.39 -32.66 -2.64
C ALA A 295 -21.46 -31.45 -2.49
N CYS A 296 -20.27 -31.66 -1.92
CA CYS A 296 -19.28 -30.61 -1.77
C CYS A 296 -18.48 -30.44 -3.07
N PHE A 297 -18.58 -29.26 -3.68
CA PHE A 297 -17.85 -28.89 -4.88
C PHE A 297 -16.80 -27.84 -4.56
N VAL A 298 -15.60 -28.01 -5.10
CA VAL A 298 -14.48 -27.07 -4.96
C VAL A 298 -14.08 -26.56 -6.34
N PRO A 299 -13.84 -25.24 -6.51
CA PRO A 299 -13.42 -24.68 -7.79
C PRO A 299 -12.03 -25.19 -8.15
N LEU A 300 -11.86 -25.56 -9.42
CA LEU A 300 -10.60 -25.99 -9.98
C LEU A 300 -9.82 -24.76 -10.47
N LEU A 301 -8.82 -24.33 -9.70
CA LEU A 301 -8.04 -23.12 -9.97
C LEU A 301 -6.69 -23.46 -10.63
N SER A 302 -6.25 -22.60 -11.54
CA SER A 302 -4.89 -22.65 -12.07
C SER A 302 -3.87 -22.15 -11.04
N THR A 303 -2.61 -22.54 -11.18
CA THR A 303 -1.53 -22.08 -10.29
C THR A 303 -1.44 -20.55 -10.26
N GLY A 304 -1.44 -19.95 -9.07
CA GLY A 304 -1.40 -18.50 -8.87
C GLY A 304 -2.75 -17.78 -8.98
N VAL A 305 -3.85 -18.51 -9.23
CA VAL A 305 -5.21 -17.94 -9.26
C VAL A 305 -5.90 -18.21 -7.93
N ALA A 306 -6.46 -17.16 -7.34
CA ALA A 306 -7.27 -17.24 -6.14
C ALA A 306 -8.76 -17.16 -6.42
N TRP A 307 -9.53 -17.67 -5.47
CA TRP A 307 -10.99 -17.60 -5.42
C TRP A 307 -11.38 -16.88 -4.14
N VAL A 308 -11.81 -15.63 -4.27
CA VAL A 308 -12.06 -14.73 -3.14
C VAL A 308 -13.46 -14.15 -3.26
N GLU A 309 -14.29 -14.35 -2.24
CA GLU A 309 -15.61 -13.71 -2.20
C GLU A 309 -15.46 -12.27 -1.72
N ILE A 310 -16.03 -11.33 -2.47
CA ILE A 310 -16.02 -9.91 -2.10
C ILE A 310 -17.47 -9.48 -1.91
N ALA A 311 -17.81 -9.08 -0.69
CA ALA A 311 -19.08 -8.41 -0.43
C ALA A 311 -18.88 -6.90 -0.48
N TYR A 312 -19.78 -6.21 -1.17
CA TYR A 312 -19.80 -4.77 -1.30
C TYR A 312 -21.23 -4.25 -1.19
N SER A 313 -21.37 -2.94 -0.97
CA SER A 313 -22.65 -2.26 -1.08
C SER A 313 -22.61 -1.17 -2.12
N ASN A 314 -23.74 -1.00 -2.80
CA ASN A 314 -24.03 0.18 -3.61
C ASN A 314 -23.93 1.44 -2.72
N PRO A 315 -23.79 2.65 -3.30
CA PRO A 315 -23.50 3.87 -2.55
C PRO A 315 -24.44 4.08 -1.34
N PRO A 316 -23.89 4.36 -0.14
CA PRO A 316 -24.62 4.31 1.12
C PRO A 316 -25.83 5.26 1.18
N LEU A 317 -25.82 6.36 0.43
CA LEU A 317 -26.97 7.28 0.33
C LEU A 317 -28.19 6.66 -0.39
N GLN A 318 -27.99 5.84 -1.42
CA GLN A 318 -29.08 5.13 -2.09
C GLN A 318 -29.66 4.04 -1.18
N CYS A 319 -28.82 3.45 -0.34
CA CYS A 319 -29.18 2.38 0.59
C CYS A 319 -29.78 2.88 1.91
N SER A 320 -29.34 4.04 2.42
CA SER A 320 -29.89 4.67 3.62
C SER A 320 -31.33 5.16 3.41
N GLN A 321 -31.69 5.60 2.19
CA GLN A 321 -33.08 5.96 1.86
C GLN A 321 -34.00 4.73 1.81
N LEU A 322 -33.50 3.57 1.38
CA LEU A 322 -34.26 2.32 1.33
C LEU A 322 -34.50 1.70 2.72
N GLY A 323 -33.59 1.95 3.67
CA GLY A 323 -33.66 1.45 5.05
C GLY A 323 -34.72 2.12 5.95
N THR A 324 -35.47 3.11 5.46
CA THR A 324 -36.50 3.82 6.24
C THR A 324 -37.91 3.23 6.11
N MET A 325 -38.10 2.16 5.31
CA MET A 325 -39.34 1.38 5.37
C MET A 325 -39.29 0.41 6.55
N ARG A 326 -39.85 0.86 7.67
CA ARG A 326 -40.20 0.04 8.84
C ARG A 326 -40.79 -1.30 8.42
N VAL A 327 -40.20 -2.40 8.87
CA VAL A 327 -40.89 -3.68 8.92
C VAL A 327 -40.61 -4.36 10.26
N VAL A 328 -41.72 -4.68 10.90
CA VAL A 328 -41.90 -5.47 12.13
C VAL A 328 -41.14 -6.79 12.04
N ASP A 329 -40.63 -7.24 13.20
CA ASP A 329 -40.03 -8.54 13.45
C ASP A 329 -40.69 -9.67 12.65
N ASP A 330 -39.90 -10.37 11.83
CA ASP A 330 -40.06 -11.83 11.73
C ASP A 330 -38.75 -12.49 11.25
N ASP A 331 -38.50 -13.64 11.87
CA ASP A 331 -37.30 -14.47 11.79
C ASP A 331 -37.21 -15.14 10.41
N ASN A 332 -36.46 -14.53 9.49
CA ASN A 332 -35.85 -15.19 8.34
C ASN A 332 -34.80 -14.25 7.75
N SER A 333 -33.59 -14.75 7.49
CA SER A 333 -32.47 -14.01 6.91
C SER A 333 -32.84 -13.37 5.57
N ARG A 334 -33.39 -12.16 5.61
CA ARG A 334 -33.67 -11.36 4.42
C ARG A 334 -32.37 -10.72 3.98
N GLU A 335 -31.87 -11.14 2.82
CA GLU A 335 -30.77 -10.49 2.10
C GLU A 335 -31.03 -8.98 2.06
N ASN A 336 -30.09 -8.20 2.59
CA ASN A 336 -30.16 -6.75 2.47
C ASN A 336 -29.97 -6.44 0.97
N PRO A 337 -30.96 -5.87 0.26
CA PRO A 337 -30.90 -5.68 -1.20
C PRO A 337 -29.75 -4.74 -1.64
N CYS A 338 -29.12 -4.08 -0.67
CA CYS A 338 -27.98 -3.21 -0.85
C CYS A 338 -26.63 -3.92 -0.81
N VAL A 339 -26.56 -5.12 -0.23
CA VAL A 339 -25.32 -5.90 -0.15
C VAL A 339 -25.32 -6.89 -1.29
N LYS A 340 -24.26 -6.86 -2.09
CA LYS A 340 -24.02 -7.80 -3.17
C LYS A 340 -22.70 -8.51 -2.93
N THR A 341 -22.63 -9.76 -3.37
CA THR A 341 -21.42 -10.56 -3.29
C THR A 341 -21.06 -11.01 -4.69
N PHE A 342 -19.77 -11.01 -5.02
CA PHE A 342 -19.25 -11.61 -6.23
C PHE A 342 -17.95 -12.35 -5.92
N VAL A 343 -17.49 -13.18 -6.87
CA VAL A 343 -16.21 -13.88 -6.76
C VAL A 343 -15.16 -13.16 -7.59
N PHE A 344 -14.05 -12.83 -6.96
CA PHE A 344 -12.81 -12.48 -7.65
C PHE A 344 -12.03 -13.76 -7.98
N VAL A 345 -11.77 -13.94 -9.28
CA VAL A 345 -10.94 -15.02 -9.82
C VAL A 345 -9.73 -14.40 -10.51
N GLY A 346 -8.55 -14.50 -9.91
CA GLY A 346 -7.33 -13.88 -10.44
C GLY A 346 -6.15 -13.95 -9.47
N ASP A 347 -5.02 -13.37 -9.86
CA ASP A 347 -3.86 -13.22 -8.97
C ASP A 347 -4.19 -12.22 -7.86
N VAL A 348 -4.07 -12.65 -6.60
CA VAL A 348 -4.32 -11.83 -5.41
C VAL A 348 -3.44 -10.57 -5.40
N ASN A 349 -2.21 -10.67 -5.89
CA ASN A 349 -1.29 -9.53 -5.95
C ASN A 349 -1.77 -8.44 -6.92
N SER A 350 -2.55 -8.81 -7.94
CA SER A 350 -3.16 -7.87 -8.89
C SER A 350 -4.38 -7.12 -8.31
N MET A 351 -4.95 -7.59 -7.21
CA MET A 351 -6.18 -7.06 -6.62
C MET A 351 -5.99 -5.64 -6.08
N LYS A 352 -4.93 -5.42 -5.30
CA LYS A 352 -4.61 -4.12 -4.69
C LYS A 352 -4.38 -2.99 -5.71
N PRO A 353 -3.55 -3.16 -6.75
CA PRO A 353 -3.34 -2.10 -7.75
C PRO A 353 -4.53 -1.91 -8.71
N SER A 354 -5.49 -2.84 -8.74
CA SER A 354 -6.64 -2.78 -9.66
C SER A 354 -7.78 -1.89 -9.18
N VAL A 355 -7.82 -1.51 -7.90
CA VAL A 355 -8.88 -0.66 -7.34
C VAL A 355 -8.28 0.46 -6.52
N LEU A 356 -8.68 1.68 -6.84
CA LEU A 356 -8.37 2.85 -6.04
C LEU A 356 -9.41 2.99 -4.93
N LEU A 357 -8.98 2.97 -3.68
CA LEU A 357 -9.85 3.00 -2.50
C LEU A 357 -9.56 4.21 -1.62
N THR A 358 -10.55 4.63 -0.83
CA THR A 358 -10.41 5.63 0.25
C THR A 358 -11.14 5.17 1.52
N SER A 359 -10.63 5.54 2.69
CA SER A 359 -11.31 5.31 3.98
C SER A 359 -12.47 6.29 4.23
N TYR A 360 -12.69 7.26 3.35
CA TYR A 360 -13.66 8.34 3.53
C TYR A 360 -14.86 8.21 2.59
N GLN A 361 -16.05 8.29 3.16
CA GLN A 361 -17.31 8.23 2.42
C GLN A 361 -18.03 9.58 2.51
N PRO A 362 -18.42 10.23 1.40
CA PRO A 362 -19.17 11.48 1.46
C PRO A 362 -20.52 11.28 2.16
N ARG A 363 -20.85 12.16 3.11
CA ARG A 363 -22.18 12.16 3.78
C ARG A 363 -23.30 12.63 2.85
N TRP A 364 -22.97 13.40 1.82
CA TRP A 364 -23.94 13.96 0.87
C TRP A 364 -23.68 13.46 -0.55
N SER A 365 -24.74 13.34 -1.34
CA SER A 365 -24.72 12.78 -2.70
C SER A 365 -24.03 13.65 -3.75
N ALA A 366 -23.40 14.76 -3.34
CA ALA A 366 -22.60 15.55 -4.25
C ALA A 366 -21.37 14.73 -4.62
N LYS A 367 -21.28 14.31 -5.89
CA LYS A 367 -20.08 13.66 -6.46
C LYS A 367 -18.82 14.54 -6.32
N PHE A 368 -19.01 15.83 -6.07
CA PHE A 368 -17.94 16.76 -5.75
C PHE A 368 -17.38 16.46 -4.36
N GLY A 369 -16.14 15.97 -4.31
CA GLY A 369 -15.39 15.81 -3.06
C GLY A 369 -15.03 14.38 -2.70
N ALA A 370 -15.51 13.34 -3.39
CA ALA A 370 -15.13 11.95 -3.07
C ALA A 370 -13.61 11.72 -3.10
N HIS A 371 -12.91 12.37 -4.04
CA HIS A 371 -11.44 12.31 -4.13
C HIS A 371 -10.72 13.27 -3.18
N LEU A 372 -11.41 14.23 -2.55
CA LEU A 372 -10.76 15.28 -1.75
C LEU A 372 -9.92 14.71 -0.60
N PRO A 373 -10.44 13.80 0.25
CA PRO A 373 -9.64 13.21 1.33
C PRO A 373 -8.42 12.47 0.77
N TYR A 374 -8.61 11.66 -0.26
CA TYR A 374 -7.52 10.93 -0.92
C TYR A 374 -6.42 11.87 -1.46
N VAL A 375 -6.80 12.94 -2.16
CA VAL A 375 -5.86 13.94 -2.72
C VAL A 375 -5.12 14.67 -1.59
N LEU A 376 -5.83 15.05 -0.52
CA LEU A 376 -5.27 15.75 0.63
C LEU A 376 -4.27 14.87 1.38
N GLU A 377 -4.66 13.64 1.73
CA GLU A 377 -3.82 12.64 2.40
C GLU A 377 -2.54 12.40 1.58
N LYS A 378 -2.69 12.13 0.28
CA LYS A 378 -1.54 11.95 -0.64
C LYS A 378 -0.64 13.17 -0.64
N PHE A 379 -1.18 14.38 -0.81
CA PHE A 379 -0.41 15.61 -0.82
C PHE A 379 0.38 15.83 0.48
N LEU A 380 -0.25 15.61 1.64
CA LEU A 380 0.38 15.72 2.95
C LEU A 380 1.49 14.66 3.14
N MET A 381 1.24 13.42 2.71
CA MET A 381 2.23 12.35 2.77
C MET A 381 3.44 12.62 1.88
N PHE A 382 3.24 13.10 0.64
CA PHE A 382 4.35 13.46 -0.24
C PHE A 382 5.14 14.65 0.34
N THR A 383 4.47 15.69 0.83
CA THR A 383 5.13 16.85 1.47
C THR A 383 5.94 16.43 2.69
N PHE A 384 5.36 15.61 3.58
CA PHE A 384 6.04 15.05 4.74
C PHE A 384 7.32 14.31 4.35
N ASN A 385 7.21 13.36 3.41
CA ASN A 385 8.33 12.52 3.03
C ASN A 385 9.44 13.33 2.35
N VAL A 386 9.09 14.29 1.48
CA VAL A 386 10.07 15.11 0.76
C VAL A 386 10.78 16.06 1.73
N SER A 387 10.03 16.70 2.63
CA SER A 387 10.59 17.55 3.68
C SER A 387 11.51 16.76 4.61
N LEU A 388 11.11 15.55 5.00
CA LEU A 388 11.93 14.67 5.84
C LEU A 388 13.22 14.28 5.12
N ALA A 389 13.14 13.86 3.86
CA ALA A 389 14.31 13.51 3.06
C ALA A 389 15.26 14.71 2.89
N LEU A 390 14.73 15.90 2.64
CA LEU A 390 15.53 17.12 2.48
C LEU A 390 16.19 17.54 3.80
N ALA A 391 15.49 17.42 4.93
CA ALA A 391 16.03 17.67 6.26
C ALA A 391 17.15 16.69 6.61
N LEU A 392 16.92 15.38 6.39
CA LEU A 392 17.91 14.35 6.67
C LEU A 392 19.13 14.51 5.78
N LEU A 393 18.96 14.70 4.47
CA LEU A 393 20.09 14.87 3.54
C LEU A 393 20.93 16.09 3.93
N ASN A 394 20.31 17.26 4.15
CA ASN A 394 21.04 18.48 4.51
C ASN A 394 21.64 18.42 5.93
N SER A 395 21.21 17.49 6.80
CA SER A 395 21.86 17.26 8.09
C SER A 395 23.15 16.43 7.99
N LEU A 396 23.37 15.71 6.88
CA LEU A 396 24.52 14.83 6.72
C LEU A 396 25.82 15.63 6.56
N PRO A 397 26.93 15.19 7.17
CA PRO A 397 28.24 15.82 7.04
C PRO A 397 28.87 15.49 5.68
N MET A 398 28.28 16.04 4.62
CA MET A 398 28.76 15.90 3.24
C MET A 398 29.14 17.27 2.68
N TYR A 399 30.11 17.28 1.76
CA TYR A 399 30.42 18.48 1.00
C TYR A 399 29.19 18.98 0.24
N PHE A 400 29.06 20.31 0.15
CA PHE A 400 27.99 21.04 -0.57
C PHE A 400 26.59 21.02 0.08
N LEU A 401 26.45 20.49 1.30
CA LEU A 401 25.20 20.51 2.06
C LEU A 401 25.35 21.33 3.34
N ASP A 402 24.23 21.68 3.99
CA ASP A 402 24.25 22.44 5.25
C ASP A 402 25.07 21.76 6.33
N GLY A 403 25.09 20.41 6.35
CA GLY A 403 25.87 19.60 7.26
C GLY A 403 27.39 19.83 7.18
N GLU A 404 27.92 20.33 6.06
CA GLU A 404 29.32 20.80 5.98
C GLU A 404 29.56 21.98 6.90
N ALA A 405 28.77 23.04 6.73
CA ALA A 405 28.87 24.27 7.50
C ALA A 405 28.54 24.03 8.98
N ILE A 406 27.54 23.18 9.27
CA ILE A 406 27.21 22.73 10.62
C ILE A 406 28.42 22.02 11.25
N SER A 407 29.06 21.09 10.53
CA SER A 407 30.22 20.34 11.04
C SER A 407 31.44 21.25 11.28
N GLU A 408 31.66 22.23 10.40
CA GLU A 408 32.72 23.24 10.55
C GLU A 408 32.53 24.07 11.82
N VAL A 409 31.30 24.50 12.12
CA VAL A 409 31.02 25.25 13.35
C VAL A 409 31.12 24.34 14.59
N ILE A 410 30.64 23.10 14.53
CA ILE A 410 30.67 22.15 15.64
C ILE A 410 32.12 21.80 16.04
N ILE A 411 33.02 21.58 15.08
CA ILE A 411 34.40 21.19 15.40
C ILE A 411 35.16 22.28 16.17
N HIS A 412 34.74 23.54 16.05
CA HIS A 412 35.30 24.63 16.83
C HIS A 412 35.03 24.55 18.33
N TYR A 413 33.99 23.81 18.76
CA TYR A 413 33.71 23.55 20.18
C TYR A 413 34.66 22.51 20.79
N LEU A 414 35.35 21.69 19.98
CA LEU A 414 36.36 20.73 20.44
C LEU A 414 37.68 21.44 20.79
N ARG A 415 37.67 22.21 21.88
CA ARG A 415 38.76 23.10 22.29
C ARG A 415 40.09 22.39 22.56
N PHE A 416 40.05 21.10 22.90
CA PHE A 416 41.23 20.28 23.21
C PHE A 416 42.09 19.92 21.97
N LEU A 417 41.58 20.12 20.75
CA LEU A 417 42.31 19.84 19.51
C LEU A 417 43.01 21.09 18.98
N SER A 418 44.22 20.94 18.43
CA SER A 418 44.89 22.02 17.70
C SER A 418 44.16 22.36 16.40
N SER A 419 44.29 23.60 15.92
CA SER A 419 43.63 24.06 14.67
C SER A 419 43.91 23.14 13.47
N ARG A 420 45.17 22.70 13.31
CA ARG A 420 45.55 21.72 12.27
C ARG A 420 44.83 20.38 12.42
N ARG A 421 44.78 19.82 13.65
CA ARG A 421 44.10 18.55 13.90
C ARG A 421 42.59 18.64 13.65
N ARG A 422 41.94 19.76 14.01
CA ARG A 422 40.52 19.98 13.71
C ARG A 422 40.26 19.96 12.21
N ARG A 423 41.03 20.73 11.44
CA ARG A 423 40.88 20.76 9.97
C ARG A 423 41.03 19.38 9.35
N THR A 424 42.02 18.61 9.78
CA THR A 424 42.23 17.24 9.31
C THR A 424 41.06 16.31 9.67
N ILE A 425 40.56 16.37 10.91
CA ILE A 425 39.41 15.57 11.34
C ILE A 425 38.16 15.93 10.55
N LEU A 426 37.87 17.23 10.35
CA LEU A 426 36.74 17.70 9.56
C LEU A 426 36.82 17.18 8.12
N GLN A 427 37.99 17.28 7.47
CA GLN A 427 38.18 16.79 6.10
C GLN A 427 37.94 15.29 5.98
N TYR A 428 38.45 14.47 6.91
CA TYR A 428 38.20 13.03 6.90
C TYR A 428 36.73 12.71 7.20
N PHE A 429 36.09 13.46 8.10
CA PHE A 429 34.68 13.28 8.44
C PHE A 429 33.77 13.60 7.25
N LEU A 430 33.99 14.74 6.57
CA LEU A 430 33.24 15.14 5.38
C LEU A 430 33.50 14.21 4.19
N LEU A 431 34.76 13.80 3.98
CA LEU A 431 35.11 12.85 2.93
C LEU A 431 34.47 11.49 3.18
N GLY A 432 34.56 10.97 4.41
CA GLY A 432 33.94 9.71 4.81
C GLY A 432 32.43 9.75 4.66
N GLY A 433 31.77 10.82 5.13
CA GLY A 433 30.33 11.03 4.98
C GLY A 433 29.89 11.10 3.51
N THR A 434 30.65 11.81 2.68
CA THR A 434 30.38 11.93 1.23
C THR A 434 30.52 10.58 0.52
N VAL A 435 31.63 9.85 0.76
CA VAL A 435 31.86 8.54 0.16
C VAL A 435 30.80 7.52 0.61
N ALA A 436 30.50 7.46 1.92
CA ALA A 436 29.48 6.56 2.45
C ALA A 436 28.11 6.84 1.85
N SER A 437 27.70 8.10 1.75
CA SER A 437 26.40 8.47 1.18
C SER A 437 26.31 8.16 -0.32
N ILE A 438 27.38 8.41 -1.10
CA ILE A 438 27.43 8.03 -2.51
C ILE A 438 27.33 6.50 -2.66
N LEU A 439 28.02 5.73 -1.81
CA LEU A 439 27.95 4.27 -1.82
C LEU A 439 26.55 3.77 -1.46
N ILE A 440 25.90 4.35 -0.45
CA ILE A 440 24.53 3.99 -0.05
C ILE A 440 23.56 4.26 -1.20
N ILE A 441 23.62 5.45 -1.80
CA ILE A 441 22.77 5.81 -2.95
C ILE A 441 23.04 4.86 -4.13
N PHE A 442 24.31 4.57 -4.42
CA PHE A 442 24.68 3.65 -5.50
C PHE A 442 24.15 2.23 -5.26
N VAL A 443 24.30 1.70 -4.05
CA VAL A 443 23.78 0.37 -3.68
C VAL A 443 22.25 0.36 -3.76
N GLN A 444 21.58 1.41 -3.28
CA GLN A 444 20.12 1.52 -3.36
C GLN A 444 19.63 1.56 -4.80
N VAL A 445 20.23 2.38 -5.66
CA VAL A 445 19.88 2.43 -7.08
C VAL A 445 20.14 1.09 -7.76
N PHE A 446 21.27 0.47 -7.47
CA PHE A 446 21.63 -0.83 -8.04
C PHE A 446 20.67 -1.94 -7.61
N LEU A 447 20.25 -1.95 -6.34
CA LEU A 447 19.24 -2.89 -5.83
C LEU A 447 17.85 -2.66 -6.41
N VAL A 448 17.50 -1.42 -6.78
CA VAL A 448 16.22 -1.09 -7.43
C VAL A 448 16.23 -1.45 -8.93
N LEU A 449 17.41 -1.47 -9.55
CA LEU A 449 17.58 -1.83 -10.97
C LEU A 449 17.72 -3.34 -11.22
N LEU A 450 18.02 -4.11 -10.18
CA LEU A 450 18.02 -5.59 -10.17
C LEU A 450 16.62 -6.11 -9.82
#